data_AF-A0A093VAJ3-F1
#
_entry.id   AF-A0A093VAJ3-F1
#
_cell.length_a   1.000
_cell.length_b   1.000
_cell.length_c   1.000
_cell.angle_alpha   90.00
_cell.angle_beta   90.00
_cell.angle_gamma   90.00
#
_symmetry.space_group_name_H-M   'P 1'
#
loop_
_entity.id
_entity.type
_entity.pdbx_description
1 polymer ?
#
loop_
_entity_poly.entity_id
_entity_poly.type
_entity_poly.pdbx_seq_one_letter_code
_entity_poly.pdbx_strand_id
1 'polypeptide(L)'
;MAPSSTTPPTTTAKPPLKILMLHGFTQSGSLFRAKTGALTKAITKAFPLHTVSFSYPTGPLRLNPFDVPGYTSSNDNDKEVEEPEMYGWWRRPSTTPPTYKGIEDGLATVAATLKNEGPFDGVVGFSQGACLTAMVASLLEPGRSDSFSAAAAAPGDVASKSRIRDGVHYMTSKDRLRHLCYMFWARWMRL
;
A
#
# COMPACT_ATOMS: atom_id res chain seq x y z
N MET A 1 -15.56 11.33 58.06
CA MET A 1 -14.67 11.30 56.88
C MET A 1 -15.46 10.67 55.75
N ALA A 2 -15.89 11.45 54.76
CA ALA A 2 -16.62 10.92 53.60
C ALA A 2 -15.62 10.36 52.58
N PRO A 3 -15.88 9.19 51.96
CA PRO A 3 -15.00 8.63 50.95
C PRO A 3 -15.13 9.44 49.65
N SER A 4 -14.01 9.96 49.16
CA SER A 4 -13.89 10.65 47.88
C SER A 4 -14.04 9.63 46.74
N SER A 5 -15.20 9.62 46.07
CA SER A 5 -15.42 8.85 44.84
C SER A 5 -14.64 9.49 43.68
N THR A 6 -13.43 8.99 43.45
CA THR A 6 -12.63 9.35 42.28
C THR A 6 -13.17 8.55 41.08
N THR A 7 -13.99 9.19 40.24
CA THR A 7 -14.47 8.61 38.99
C THR A 7 -13.28 8.45 38.02
N PRO A 8 -13.05 7.25 37.45
CA PRO A 8 -11.97 7.07 36.47
C PRO A 8 -12.27 7.88 35.20
N PRO A 9 -11.23 8.40 34.51
CA PRO A 9 -11.43 9.16 33.28
C PRO A 9 -12.12 8.29 32.23
N THR A 10 -13.30 8.72 31.80
CA THR A 10 -14.05 8.07 30.73
C THR A 10 -13.37 8.38 29.40
N THR A 11 -12.47 7.50 28.97
CA THR A 11 -11.81 7.62 27.66
C THR A 11 -12.86 7.50 26.55
N THR A 12 -13.23 8.63 25.95
CA THR A 12 -14.23 8.67 24.88
C THR A 12 -13.64 8.05 23.61
N ALA A 13 -14.12 6.88 23.21
CA ALA A 13 -13.64 6.18 22.02
C ALA A 13 -13.87 7.02 20.76
N LYS A 14 -12.86 7.12 19.89
CA LYS A 14 -12.92 7.82 18.60
C LYS A 14 -13.38 6.88 17.48
N PRO A 15 -13.83 7.40 16.32
CA PRO A 15 -14.26 6.57 15.20
C PRO A 15 -13.20 5.53 14.80
N PRO A 16 -13.60 4.33 14.36
CA PRO A 16 -12.65 3.29 13.94
C PRO A 16 -11.79 3.78 12.76
N LEU A 17 -10.57 3.26 12.67
CA LEU A 17 -9.65 3.48 11.56
C LEU A 17 -9.55 2.21 10.71
N LYS A 18 -9.61 2.35 9.40
CA LYS A 18 -9.43 1.23 8.47
C LYS A 18 -8.27 1.49 7.51
N ILE A 19 -7.34 0.54 7.42
CA ILE A 19 -6.12 0.68 6.60
C ILE A 19 -6.10 -0.40 5.51
N LEU A 20 -5.90 0.03 4.26
CA LEU A 20 -5.70 -0.86 3.12
C LEU A 20 -4.23 -1.32 3.04
N MET A 21 -3.98 -2.60 2.87
CA MET A 21 -2.65 -3.21 2.91
C MET A 21 -2.34 -3.91 1.58
N LEU A 22 -1.43 -3.34 0.80
CA LEU A 22 -1.08 -3.81 -0.55
C LEU A 22 0.26 -4.58 -0.57
N HIS A 23 0.20 -5.87 -0.85
CA HIS A 23 1.36 -6.76 -0.83
C HIS A 23 2.35 -6.53 -1.99
N GLY A 24 3.57 -7.06 -1.88
CA GLY A 24 4.57 -7.01 -2.95
C GLY A 24 4.40 -8.09 -4.01
N PHE A 25 5.16 -8.03 -5.10
CA PHE A 25 5.20 -9.08 -6.12
C PHE A 25 5.59 -10.44 -5.48
N THR A 26 5.07 -11.55 -6.01
CA THR A 26 5.21 -12.92 -5.46
C THR A 26 4.68 -13.09 -4.04
N GLN A 27 3.65 -12.33 -3.65
CA GLN A 27 3.00 -12.45 -2.35
C GLN A 27 1.48 -12.51 -2.52
N SER A 28 0.78 -12.72 -1.42
CA SER A 28 -0.68 -12.66 -1.32
C SER A 28 -1.09 -11.79 -0.14
N GLY A 29 -2.38 -11.44 -0.03
CA GLY A 29 -2.91 -10.73 1.12
C GLY A 29 -2.68 -11.48 2.45
N SER A 30 -2.87 -12.81 2.44
CA SER A 30 -2.63 -13.67 3.62
C SER A 30 -1.17 -13.68 4.04
N LEU A 31 -0.24 -13.82 3.08
CA LEU A 31 1.20 -13.80 3.36
C LEU A 31 1.65 -12.42 3.86
N PHE A 32 1.12 -11.34 3.28
CA PHE A 32 1.46 -10.00 3.72
C PHE A 32 0.96 -9.73 5.14
N ARG A 33 -0.27 -10.15 5.47
CA ARG A 33 -0.81 -10.09 6.83
C ARG A 33 0.06 -10.81 7.85
N ALA A 34 0.56 -11.99 7.51
CA ALA A 34 1.48 -12.73 8.38
C ALA A 34 2.79 -11.95 8.61
N LYS A 35 3.35 -11.34 7.56
CA LYS A 35 4.61 -10.58 7.62
C LYS A 35 4.49 -9.21 8.30
N THR A 36 3.31 -8.59 8.30
CA THR A 36 3.10 -7.25 8.88
C THR A 36 2.58 -7.26 10.31
N GLY A 37 2.55 -8.42 10.98
CA GLY A 37 1.99 -8.53 12.34
C GLY A 37 2.62 -7.60 13.38
N ALA A 38 3.93 -7.36 13.32
CA ALA A 38 4.60 -6.41 14.22
C ALA A 38 4.20 -4.95 13.90
N LEU A 39 4.07 -4.62 12.61
CA LEU A 39 3.67 -3.30 12.14
C LEU A 39 2.22 -2.99 12.56
N THR A 40 1.28 -3.90 12.33
CA THR A 40 -0.13 -3.67 12.70
C THR A 40 -0.29 -3.49 14.21
N LYS A 41 0.44 -4.28 15.02
CA LYS A 41 0.50 -4.09 16.49
C LYS A 41 1.03 -2.70 16.87
N ALA A 42 2.09 -2.24 16.20
CA ALA A 42 2.65 -0.91 16.45
C ALA A 42 1.67 0.20 16.08
N ILE A 43 0.98 0.10 14.94
CA ILE A 43 -0.05 1.04 14.51
C ILE A 43 -1.21 1.06 15.51
N THR A 44 -1.76 -0.10 15.88
CA THR A 44 -2.86 -0.17 16.88
C THR A 44 -2.44 0.47 18.20
N LYS A 45 -1.21 0.23 18.67
CA LYS A 45 -0.67 0.85 19.89
C LYS A 45 -0.53 2.37 19.77
N ALA A 46 -0.19 2.89 18.58
CA ALA A 46 -0.05 4.32 18.32
C ALA A 46 -1.40 5.07 18.30
N PHE A 47 -2.51 4.37 18.07
CA PHE A 47 -3.86 4.94 18.06
C PHE A 47 -4.75 4.34 19.16
N PRO A 48 -4.42 4.51 20.46
CA PRO A 48 -5.11 3.83 21.56
C PRO A 48 -6.58 4.24 21.74
N LEU A 49 -6.99 5.36 21.15
CA LEU A 49 -8.38 5.85 21.17
C LEU A 49 -9.23 5.32 20.01
N HIS A 50 -8.63 4.63 19.05
CA HIS A 50 -9.29 4.15 17.84
C HIS A 50 -9.24 2.61 17.78
N THR A 51 -10.35 1.99 17.39
CA THR A 51 -10.30 0.61 16.90
C THR A 51 -9.67 0.62 15.51
N VAL A 52 -8.53 -0.04 15.33
CA VAL A 52 -7.82 -0.12 14.03
C VAL A 52 -8.07 -1.47 13.37
N SER A 53 -8.50 -1.43 12.10
CA SER A 53 -8.72 -2.61 11.26
C SER A 53 -7.90 -2.51 9.97
N PHE A 54 -7.63 -3.66 9.35
CA PHE A 54 -6.74 -3.78 8.20
C PHE A 54 -7.36 -4.68 7.13
N SER A 55 -7.39 -4.25 5.88
CA SER A 55 -7.81 -5.05 4.72
C SER A 55 -6.61 -5.47 3.89
N TYR A 56 -6.56 -6.73 3.49
CA TYR A 56 -5.44 -7.34 2.75
C TYR A 56 -5.95 -8.00 1.46
N PRO A 57 -6.33 -7.24 0.43
CA PRO A 57 -6.67 -7.83 -0.86
C PRO A 57 -5.46 -8.51 -1.48
N THR A 58 -5.73 -9.58 -2.23
CA THR A 58 -4.73 -10.27 -3.07
C THR A 58 -4.82 -9.74 -4.49
N GLY A 59 -3.67 -9.47 -5.10
CA GLY A 59 -3.57 -9.02 -6.49
C GLY A 59 -4.15 -10.06 -7.46
N PRO A 60 -4.71 -9.63 -8.60
CA PRO A 60 -5.49 -10.50 -9.48
C PRO A 60 -4.62 -11.46 -10.29
N LEU A 61 -3.33 -11.16 -10.47
CA LEU A 61 -2.45 -11.95 -11.32
C LEU A 61 -1.82 -13.09 -10.51
N ARG A 62 -2.32 -14.32 -10.69
CA ARG A 62 -1.62 -15.52 -10.23
C ARG A 62 -0.34 -15.73 -11.05
N LEU A 63 0.76 -15.93 -10.35
CA LEU A 63 2.10 -16.10 -10.93
C LEU A 63 2.46 -17.58 -10.93
N ASN A 64 3.07 -18.02 -12.02
CA ASN A 64 3.75 -19.30 -12.08
C ASN A 64 5.18 -19.14 -11.54
N PRO A 65 5.82 -20.16 -10.93
CA PRO A 65 7.25 -20.14 -10.63
C PRO A 65 8.15 -19.61 -11.76
N PHE A 66 7.83 -19.87 -13.03
CA PHE A 66 8.56 -19.35 -14.19
C PHE A 66 8.43 -17.82 -14.38
N ASP A 67 7.46 -17.17 -13.75
CA ASP A 67 7.28 -15.71 -13.80
C ASP A 67 8.19 -14.96 -12.82
N VAL A 68 8.92 -15.68 -11.96
CA VAL A 68 9.79 -15.10 -10.95
C VAL A 68 11.16 -14.80 -11.57
N PRO A 69 11.59 -13.53 -11.61
CA PRO A 69 12.94 -13.21 -12.05
C PRO A 69 13.98 -13.92 -11.17
N GLY A 70 14.79 -14.79 -11.76
CA GLY A 70 15.85 -15.52 -11.06
C GLY A 70 15.48 -16.93 -10.58
N TYR A 71 14.33 -17.49 -10.97
CA TYR A 71 14.02 -18.89 -10.70
C TYR A 71 14.87 -19.83 -11.58
N THR A 72 15.63 -20.73 -10.93
CA THR A 72 16.29 -21.87 -11.56
C THR A 72 15.65 -23.13 -10.99
N SER A 73 15.12 -24.02 -11.84
CA SER A 73 14.48 -25.28 -11.42
C SER A 73 15.48 -26.14 -10.65
N SER A 74 15.47 -26.06 -9.31
CA SER A 74 16.29 -26.91 -8.46
C SER A 74 15.46 -28.10 -8.01
N ASN A 75 15.68 -29.22 -8.72
CA ASN A 75 15.33 -30.61 -8.44
C ASN A 75 13.85 -31.00 -8.39
N ASP A 76 13.49 -31.86 -9.34
CA ASP A 76 12.45 -32.89 -9.21
C ASP A 76 12.56 -33.59 -7.86
N ASN A 77 11.53 -33.44 -7.03
CA ASN A 77 11.19 -34.42 -6.02
C ASN A 77 9.67 -34.43 -5.87
N ASP A 78 9.07 -35.54 -6.29
CA ASP A 78 7.67 -35.92 -6.16
C ASP A 78 7.17 -35.76 -4.72
N LYS A 79 6.67 -34.57 -4.41
CA LYS A 79 5.66 -34.35 -3.38
C LYS A 79 4.62 -33.45 -4.02
N GLU A 80 3.35 -33.73 -3.78
CA GLU A 80 2.25 -32.76 -3.93
C GLU A 80 2.54 -31.56 -3.00
N VAL A 81 3.51 -30.73 -3.37
CA VAL A 81 3.74 -29.44 -2.76
C VAL A 81 2.67 -28.57 -3.37
N GLU A 82 1.66 -28.20 -2.58
CA GLU A 82 0.74 -27.13 -2.94
C GLU A 82 1.57 -25.99 -3.56
N GLU A 83 1.38 -25.74 -4.86
CA GLU A 83 2.12 -24.69 -5.55
C GLU A 83 2.00 -23.40 -4.75
N PRO A 84 3.12 -22.77 -4.36
CA PRO A 84 3.06 -21.60 -3.50
C PRO A 84 2.18 -20.53 -4.14
N GLU A 85 1.18 -20.09 -3.40
CA GLU A 85 0.23 -19.06 -3.83
C GLU A 85 0.95 -17.72 -4.02
N MET A 86 1.35 -17.45 -5.26
CA MET A 86 2.12 -16.27 -5.63
C MET A 86 1.28 -15.36 -6.51
N TYR A 87 1.11 -14.11 -6.09
CA TYR A 87 0.35 -13.13 -6.84
C TYR A 87 1.13 -11.85 -7.10
N GLY A 88 0.69 -11.11 -8.12
CA GLY A 88 1.16 -9.78 -8.46
C GLY A 88 0.00 -8.84 -8.80
N TRP A 89 0.28 -7.55 -8.80
CA TRP A 89 -0.65 -6.52 -9.25
C TRP A 89 -0.56 -6.28 -10.74
N TRP A 90 0.63 -6.48 -11.30
CA TRP A 90 0.93 -6.44 -12.74
C TRP A 90 2.20 -7.25 -13.01
N ARG A 91 2.45 -7.62 -14.27
CA ARG A 91 3.70 -8.28 -14.68
C ARG A 91 4.65 -7.26 -15.30
N ARG A 92 5.93 -7.32 -14.92
CA ARG A 92 7.01 -6.71 -15.70
C ARG A 92 7.38 -7.70 -16.81
N PRO A 93 7.21 -7.36 -18.10
CA PRO A 93 7.62 -8.27 -19.17
C PRO A 93 9.15 -8.34 -19.30
N SER A 94 9.63 -9.41 -19.93
CA SER A 94 11.02 -9.58 -20.36
C SER A 94 11.33 -8.88 -21.70
N THR A 95 10.33 -8.29 -22.35
CA THR A 95 10.48 -7.62 -23.66
C THR A 95 11.22 -6.29 -23.53
N THR A 96 11.92 -5.89 -24.60
CA THR A 96 12.56 -4.57 -24.71
C THR A 96 11.90 -3.80 -25.88
N PRO A 97 11.25 -2.64 -25.64
CA PRO A 97 11.02 -2.01 -24.33
C PRO A 97 9.98 -2.76 -23.48
N PRO A 98 10.03 -2.61 -22.13
CA PRO A 98 9.12 -3.29 -21.24
C PRO A 98 7.71 -2.68 -21.33
N THR A 99 6.74 -3.43 -21.84
CA THR A 99 5.31 -3.08 -21.80
C THR A 99 4.61 -3.75 -20.63
N TYR A 100 4.41 -3.03 -19.53
CA TYR A 100 3.72 -3.55 -18.35
C TYR A 100 2.29 -4.00 -18.70
N LYS A 101 1.89 -5.20 -18.24
CA LYS A 101 0.56 -5.78 -18.49
C LYS A 101 -0.17 -6.05 -17.18
N GLY A 102 -1.48 -5.75 -17.17
CA GLY A 102 -2.38 -6.05 -16.06
C GLY A 102 -2.41 -4.98 -14.96
N ILE A 103 -1.84 -3.80 -15.20
CA ILE A 103 -1.94 -2.67 -14.23
C ILE A 103 -3.40 -2.28 -14.04
N GLU A 104 -4.18 -2.33 -15.11
CA GLU A 104 -5.61 -2.04 -15.15
C GLU A 104 -6.41 -2.98 -14.25
N ASP A 105 -6.13 -4.29 -14.31
CA ASP A 105 -6.77 -5.29 -13.46
C ASP A 105 -6.38 -5.11 -11.99
N GLY A 106 -5.11 -4.79 -11.73
CA GLY A 106 -4.63 -4.46 -10.38
C GLY A 106 -5.34 -3.24 -9.79
N LEU A 107 -5.48 -2.17 -10.57
CA LEU A 107 -6.22 -0.97 -10.17
C LEU A 107 -7.71 -1.24 -10.00
N ALA A 108 -8.32 -2.03 -10.89
CA ALA A 108 -9.73 -2.42 -10.79
C ALA A 108 -10.01 -3.23 -9.52
N THR A 109 -9.09 -4.13 -9.16
CA THR A 109 -9.17 -4.90 -7.90
C THR A 109 -9.15 -3.97 -6.69
N VAL A 110 -8.21 -3.01 -6.66
CA VAL A 110 -8.16 -2.01 -5.58
C VAL A 110 -9.42 -1.13 -5.58
N ALA A 111 -9.91 -0.69 -6.73
CA ALA A 111 -11.12 0.11 -6.83
C ALA A 111 -12.35 -0.64 -6.29
N ALA A 112 -12.46 -1.94 -6.59
CA ALA A 112 -13.51 -2.79 -6.04
C ALA A 112 -13.39 -2.92 -4.51
N THR A 113 -12.18 -3.12 -3.97
CA THR A 113 -11.94 -3.11 -2.52
C THR A 113 -12.33 -1.78 -1.88
N LEU A 114 -11.89 -0.65 -2.44
CA LEU A 114 -12.23 0.69 -1.95
C LEU A 114 -13.75 0.90 -1.90
N LYS A 115 -14.47 0.46 -2.94
CA LYS A 115 -15.93 0.58 -3.03
C LYS A 115 -16.66 -0.33 -2.03
N ASN A 116 -16.23 -1.58 -1.91
CA ASN A 116 -16.96 -2.60 -1.14
C ASN A 116 -16.62 -2.58 0.35
N GLU A 117 -15.40 -2.17 0.69
CA GLU A 117 -14.89 -2.22 2.05
C GLU A 117 -14.60 -0.84 2.65
N GLY A 118 -14.66 0.22 1.86
CA GLY A 118 -14.42 1.58 2.32
C GLY A 118 -15.48 2.09 3.30
N PRO A 119 -15.27 3.28 3.89
CA PRO A 119 -14.12 4.16 3.66
C PRO A 119 -12.83 3.64 4.31
N PHE A 120 -11.68 4.02 3.74
CA PHE A 120 -10.34 3.72 4.26
C PHE A 120 -9.68 5.01 4.72
N ASP A 121 -9.05 5.00 5.89
CA ASP A 121 -8.35 6.17 6.46
C ASP A 121 -6.87 6.25 6.05
N GLY A 122 -6.34 5.14 5.53
CA GLY A 122 -4.97 5.06 5.06
C GLY A 122 -4.71 3.84 4.21
N VAL A 123 -3.57 3.87 3.54
CA VAL A 123 -3.06 2.78 2.71
C VAL A 123 -1.58 2.57 3.02
N VAL A 124 -1.16 1.31 3.03
CA VAL A 124 0.22 0.86 3.24
C VAL A 124 0.55 -0.15 2.16
N GLY A 125 1.70 0.01 1.52
CA GLY A 125 2.16 -0.90 0.47
C GLY A 125 3.62 -1.30 0.63
N PHE A 126 4.00 -2.46 0.09
CA PHE A 126 5.37 -2.95 0.06
C PHE A 126 5.84 -3.28 -1.37
N SER A 127 7.05 -2.86 -1.76
CA SER A 127 7.65 -3.14 -3.07
C SER A 127 6.70 -2.79 -4.24
N GLN A 128 6.20 -3.75 -5.01
CA GLN A 128 5.18 -3.52 -6.04
C GLN A 128 3.91 -2.88 -5.45
N GLY A 129 3.45 -3.33 -4.29
CA GLY A 129 2.32 -2.73 -3.57
C GLY A 129 2.57 -1.30 -3.12
N ALA A 130 3.82 -0.90 -2.85
CA ALA A 130 4.16 0.50 -2.53
C ALA A 130 4.02 1.41 -3.75
N CYS A 131 4.40 0.91 -4.93
CA CYS A 131 4.16 1.60 -6.20
C CYS A 131 2.65 1.76 -6.45
N LEU A 132 1.88 0.72 -6.20
CA LEU A 132 0.42 0.78 -6.31
C LEU A 132 -0.20 1.76 -5.31
N THR A 133 0.28 1.78 -4.06
CA THR A 133 -0.10 2.76 -3.05
C THR A 133 0.10 4.18 -3.54
N ALA A 134 1.25 4.49 -4.13
CA ALA A 134 1.52 5.83 -4.68
C ALA A 134 0.55 6.18 -5.82
N MET A 135 0.33 5.24 -6.76
CA MET A 135 -0.64 5.43 -7.85
C MET A 135 -2.04 5.70 -7.32
N VAL A 136 -2.53 4.88 -6.38
CA VAL A 136 -3.86 5.01 -5.77
C VAL A 136 -4.00 6.33 -5.02
N ALA A 137 -2.99 6.74 -4.26
CA ALA A 137 -3.00 8.01 -3.56
C ALA A 137 -3.09 9.20 -4.53
N SER A 138 -2.26 9.21 -5.59
CA SER A 138 -2.32 10.24 -6.64
C SER A 138 -3.65 10.24 -7.39
N LEU A 139 -4.19 9.05 -7.69
CA LEU A 139 -5.48 8.89 -8.36
C LEU A 139 -6.66 9.29 -7.47
N LEU A 140 -6.50 9.49 -6.17
CA LEU A 140 -7.60 9.86 -5.27
C LEU A 140 -7.40 11.26 -4.68
N GLU A 141 -6.33 11.95 -5.07
CA GLU A 141 -6.07 13.33 -4.70
C GLU A 141 -7.13 14.27 -5.32
N PRO A 142 -7.71 15.20 -4.54
CA PRO A 142 -8.56 16.27 -5.07
C PRO A 142 -7.80 17.15 -6.08
N GLY A 143 -8.50 17.66 -7.09
CA GLY A 143 -7.88 18.51 -8.12
C GLY A 143 -6.95 17.78 -9.10
N ARG A 144 -6.86 16.44 -9.04
CA ARG A 144 -6.00 15.66 -9.95
C ARG A 144 -6.32 15.87 -11.43
N SER A 145 -7.59 16.08 -11.79
CA SER A 145 -8.01 16.32 -13.18
C SER A 145 -7.30 17.54 -13.77
N ASP A 146 -7.17 18.59 -12.96
CA ASP A 146 -6.57 19.86 -13.35
C ASP A 146 -5.06 19.69 -13.44
N SER A 147 -4.45 19.00 -12.47
CA SER A 147 -3.04 18.64 -12.48
C SER A 147 -2.65 17.81 -13.71
N PHE A 148 -3.44 16.80 -14.08
CA PHE A 148 -3.19 16.00 -15.28
C PHE A 148 -3.41 16.79 -16.57
N SER A 149 -4.44 17.64 -16.63
CA SER A 149 -4.70 18.50 -17.78
C SER A 149 -3.55 19.50 -18.01
N ALA A 150 -3.05 20.11 -16.94
CA ALA A 150 -1.90 21.01 -16.99
C ALA A 150 -0.62 20.29 -17.45
N ALA A 151 -0.39 19.05 -16.99
CA ALA A 151 0.75 18.25 -17.41
C ALA A 151 0.66 17.83 -18.89
N ALA A 152 -0.53 17.49 -19.40
CA ALA A 152 -0.75 17.14 -20.80
C ALA A 152 -0.61 18.34 -21.74
N ALA A 153 -0.95 19.54 -21.26
CA ALA A 153 -0.80 20.79 -22.01
C ALA A 153 0.64 21.36 -22.00
N ALA A 154 1.53 20.84 -21.13
CA ALA A 154 2.90 21.27 -21.09
C ALA A 154 3.66 20.79 -22.35
N PRO A 155 4.35 21.68 -23.09
CA PRO A 155 5.23 21.27 -24.18
C PRO A 155 6.25 20.24 -23.66
N GLY A 156 6.42 19.13 -24.39
CA GLY A 156 7.31 18.03 -24.00
C GLY A 156 8.76 18.47 -23.97
N ASP A 157 9.20 19.06 -22.87
CA ASP A 157 10.58 19.48 -22.69
C ASP A 157 11.34 18.42 -21.89
N VAL A 158 12.34 17.83 -22.55
CA VAL A 158 13.26 16.81 -22.04
C VAL A 158 14.25 17.46 -21.06
N ALA A 159 13.77 18.18 -20.05
CA ALA A 159 14.61 18.77 -19.01
C ALA A 159 13.78 19.38 -17.87
N SER A 160 13.07 18.56 -17.08
CA SER A 160 12.37 19.07 -15.88
C SER A 160 12.71 18.30 -14.62
N LYS A 161 14.00 18.18 -14.31
CA LYS A 161 14.47 17.99 -12.92
C LYS A 161 14.29 19.30 -12.13
N SER A 162 13.06 19.77 -11.88
CA SER A 162 12.89 20.89 -10.92
C SER A 162 11.48 21.21 -10.43
N ARG A 163 10.38 20.62 -10.93
CA ARG A 163 9.03 21.16 -10.61
C ARG A 163 8.16 20.34 -9.65
N ILE A 164 8.68 19.24 -9.10
CA ILE A 164 8.07 18.56 -7.95
C ILE A 164 8.83 19.00 -6.69
N ARG A 165 8.67 20.26 -6.29
CA ARG A 165 9.23 20.75 -5.01
C ARG A 165 8.28 21.61 -4.19
N ASP A 166 7.19 22.12 -4.77
CA ASP A 166 6.40 23.15 -4.09
C ASP A 166 5.06 22.65 -3.50
N GLY A 167 4.78 21.34 -3.49
CA GLY A 167 3.54 20.79 -2.93
C GLY A 167 3.69 19.70 -1.87
N VAL A 168 4.90 19.17 -1.68
CA VAL A 168 5.15 18.11 -0.69
C VAL A 168 6.02 18.70 0.41
N HIS A 169 5.40 19.03 1.55
CA HIS A 169 6.12 19.41 2.76
C HIS A 169 6.93 18.19 3.24
N TYR A 170 8.18 18.07 2.77
CA TYR A 170 9.13 17.10 3.30
C TYR A 170 9.43 17.51 4.74
N MET A 171 9.02 16.68 5.70
CA MET A 171 9.55 16.77 7.06
C MET A 171 11.00 16.28 7.02
N THR A 172 11.93 17.19 6.76
CA THR A 172 13.37 16.91 6.88
C THR A 172 13.73 16.91 8.36
N SER A 173 13.69 15.74 9.00
CA SER A 173 14.48 15.51 10.21
C SER A 173 15.76 14.78 9.80
N LYS A 174 16.81 15.55 9.53
CA LYS A 174 18.15 15.11 9.86
C LYS A 174 18.17 14.94 11.37
N ASP A 175 17.79 13.76 11.84
CA ASP A 175 18.44 13.09 12.96
C ASP A 175 17.77 11.74 13.19
N ARG A 176 18.58 10.70 12.98
CA ARG A 176 18.47 9.37 13.57
C ARG A 176 17.38 8.43 13.02
N LEU A 177 17.62 7.89 11.82
CA LEU A 177 17.06 6.58 11.42
C LEU A 177 18.09 5.76 10.63
N ARG A 178 18.87 4.95 11.36
CA ARG A 178 19.42 3.71 10.81
C ARG A 178 18.32 2.66 10.97
N HIS A 179 17.95 2.03 9.86
CA HIS A 179 16.90 1.02 9.67
C HIS A 179 15.46 1.53 9.69
N LEU A 180 14.83 1.62 8.51
CA LEU A 180 13.47 1.12 8.24
C LEU A 180 13.13 1.28 6.74
N CYS A 181 12.63 0.18 6.15
CA CYS A 181 12.15 0.10 4.78
C CYS A 181 11.09 1.17 4.48
N TYR A 182 11.16 1.73 3.27
CA TYR A 182 10.20 2.68 2.69
C TYR A 182 8.73 2.28 2.98
N MET A 183 8.04 3.07 3.81
CA MET A 183 6.59 3.00 4.00
C MET A 183 6.01 4.37 3.69
N PHE A 184 5.08 4.45 2.74
CA PHE A 184 4.29 5.64 2.48
C PHE A 184 2.99 5.55 3.28
N TRP A 185 2.72 6.57 4.10
CA TRP A 185 1.45 6.77 4.80
C TRP A 185 0.74 7.96 4.16
N ALA A 186 -0.39 7.73 3.49
CA ALA A 186 -1.27 8.80 3.02
C ALA A 186 -2.51 8.84 3.91
N ARG A 187 -2.76 9.98 4.58
CA ARG A 187 -3.95 10.22 5.40
C ARG A 187 -4.98 10.96 4.56
N TRP A 188 -5.75 10.27 3.73
CA TRP A 188 -6.92 10.82 3.02
C TRP A 188 -7.86 9.70 2.60
N MET A 189 -9.08 9.68 3.16
CA MET A 189 -10.36 9.37 2.47
C MET A 189 -11.50 9.29 3.50
N ARG A 190 -12.18 10.43 3.71
CA ARG A 190 -13.64 10.42 3.97
C ARG A 190 -14.27 10.97 2.70
N LEU A 191 -14.64 10.07 1.81
CA LEU A 191 -15.65 10.35 0.79
C LEU A 191 -17.03 10.09 1.42
#